data_AF-A0A8E0RXN3-F1
#
_entry.id   AF-A0A8E0RXN3-F1
#
_cell.length_a   1.000
_cell.length_b   1.000
_cell.length_c   1.000
_cell.angle_alpha   90.00
_cell.angle_beta   90.00
_cell.angle_gamma   90.00
#
_symmetry.space_group_name_H-M   'P 1'
#
loop_
_entity.id
_entity.type
_entity.pdbx_description
1 polymer ?
#
loop_
_entity_poly.entity_id
_entity_poly.type
_entity_poly.pdbx_seq_one_letter_code
_entity_poly.pdbx_strand_id
1 'polypeptide(L)'
;TYCLNPPLSDVPRGAWFCHECISRRFRRLQVNTPFGFIPSKKPRTLSKFNNYADEFKSNHFGKPAHMISTDEVENEFWRLLDEEETDIVVEYGADLSAREHGSGFPTQYGKVTGVGKSYIHSPWNLNNVALSRGSALRFMPKDISGMIVSFYRVFGIHLAF
;
A
#
# COMPACT_ATOMS: atom_id res chain seq x y z
N THR A 1 -36.43 19.99 -18.49
CA THR A 1 -37.05 20.22 -17.17
C THR A 1 -36.03 19.88 -16.10
N TYR A 2 -35.64 20.88 -15.30
CA TYR A 2 -34.60 20.77 -14.27
C TYR A 2 -35.00 19.74 -13.22
N CYS A 3 -34.24 18.65 -13.08
CA CYS A 3 -34.49 17.58 -12.12
C CYS A 3 -34.02 17.92 -10.68
N LEU A 4 -33.67 19.19 -10.43
CA LEU A 4 -33.21 19.68 -9.14
C LEU A 4 -34.43 19.91 -8.24
N ASN A 5 -34.43 19.28 -7.06
CA ASN A 5 -35.47 19.46 -6.05
C ASN A 5 -34.82 19.92 -4.73
N PRO A 6 -35.12 21.12 -4.23
CA PRO A 6 -35.97 22.16 -4.84
C PRO A 6 -35.35 22.77 -6.11
N PRO A 7 -36.17 23.35 -7.02
CA PRO A 7 -35.65 24.03 -8.20
C PRO A 7 -34.82 25.25 -7.79
N LEU A 8 -33.66 25.42 -8.43
CA LEU A 8 -32.82 26.60 -8.24
C LEU A 8 -33.46 27.81 -8.92
N SER A 9 -33.35 28.98 -8.29
CA SER A 9 -33.81 30.26 -8.87
C SER A 9 -32.97 30.69 -10.07
N ASP A 10 -31.67 30.39 -10.06
CA ASP A 10 -30.74 30.57 -11.17
C ASP A 10 -29.70 29.44 -11.18
N VAL A 11 -29.27 29.01 -12.35
CA VAL A 11 -28.25 27.96 -12.51
C VAL A 11 -26.86 28.60 -12.40
N PRO A 12 -26.03 28.21 -11.42
CA PRO A 12 -24.67 28.73 -11.33
C PRO A 12 -23.84 28.31 -12.55
N ARG A 13 -22.80 29.09 -12.90
CA ARG A 13 -21.92 28.77 -14.03
C ARG A 13 -21.35 27.35 -13.91
N GLY A 14 -21.42 26.58 -15.01
CA GLY A 14 -20.95 25.20 -15.08
C GLY A 14 -22.07 24.17 -15.26
N ALA A 15 -21.70 22.89 -15.30
CA ALA A 15 -22.65 21.79 -15.43
C ALA A 15 -23.19 21.35 -14.05
N TRP A 16 -24.50 21.47 -13.86
CA TRP A 16 -25.18 21.06 -12.63
C TRP A 16 -26.06 19.84 -12.90
N PHE A 17 -25.95 18.85 -12.03
CA PHE A 17 -26.70 17.61 -12.13
C PHE A 17 -27.40 17.35 -10.79
N CYS A 18 -28.69 17.04 -10.81
CA CYS A 18 -29.39 16.60 -9.61
C CYS A 18 -28.87 15.23 -9.15
N HIS A 19 -29.11 14.90 -7.88
CA HIS A 19 -28.79 13.59 -7.29
C HIS A 19 -29.16 12.43 -8.23
N GLU A 20 -30.36 12.45 -8.82
CA GLU A 20 -30.83 11.34 -9.65
C GLU A 20 -30.13 11.25 -11.02
N CYS A 21 -29.78 12.39 -11.61
CA CYS A 21 -28.97 12.45 -12.82
C CYS A 21 -27.53 11.99 -12.55
N ILE A 22 -26.95 12.41 -11.43
CA ILE A 22 -25.62 11.96 -10.97
C ILE A 22 -25.67 10.44 -10.76
N SER A 23 -26.60 9.91 -9.97
CA SER A 23 -26.72 8.47 -9.72
C SER A 23 -26.99 7.65 -10.98
N ARG A 24 -27.78 8.14 -11.94
CA ARG A 24 -27.96 7.47 -13.24
C ARG A 24 -26.68 7.49 -14.08
N ARG A 25 -25.92 8.58 -14.06
CA ARG A 25 -24.63 8.67 -14.75
C ARG A 25 -23.60 7.74 -14.09
N PHE A 26 -23.48 7.75 -12.77
CA PHE A 26 -22.61 6.85 -12.02
C PHE A 26 -22.97 5.37 -12.25
N ARG A 27 -24.27 5.00 -12.24
CA ARG A 27 -24.70 3.62 -12.57
C ARG A 27 -24.36 3.18 -13.99
N ARG A 28 -24.34 4.11 -14.96
CA ARG A 28 -23.90 3.82 -16.34
C ARG A 28 -22.37 3.69 -16.45
N LEU A 29 -21.64 4.40 -15.59
CA LEU A 29 -20.18 4.33 -15.49
C LEU A 29 -19.69 3.18 -14.60
N GLN A 30 -20.58 2.55 -13.81
CA GLN A 30 -20.33 1.26 -13.16
C GLN A 30 -20.29 0.16 -14.22
N VAL A 31 -19.23 0.16 -15.01
CA VAL A 31 -18.64 -1.08 -15.50
C VAL A 31 -18.32 -1.91 -14.24
N ASN A 32 -18.60 -3.21 -14.25
CA ASN A 32 -18.33 -4.14 -13.13
C ASN A 32 -16.82 -4.34 -12.88
N THR A 33 -16.02 -3.30 -13.03
CA THR A 33 -14.61 -3.25 -12.67
C THR A 33 -14.50 -2.97 -11.17
N PRO A 34 -13.92 -3.90 -10.38
CA PRO A 34 -13.62 -3.62 -8.98
C PRO A 34 -12.74 -2.37 -8.89
N PHE A 35 -13.13 -1.39 -8.09
CA PHE A 35 -12.32 -0.21 -7.80
C PHE A 35 -11.39 -0.49 -6.61
N GLY A 36 -10.13 -0.06 -6.70
CA GLY A 36 -9.13 -0.20 -5.64
C GLY A 36 -8.18 -1.39 -5.82
N PHE A 37 -7.58 -1.85 -4.71
CA PHE A 37 -6.62 -2.95 -4.72
C PHE A 37 -7.31 -4.29 -5.00
N ILE A 38 -6.96 -4.91 -6.12
CA ILE A 38 -7.46 -6.24 -6.48
C ILE A 38 -6.50 -7.27 -5.87
N PRO A 39 -6.98 -8.17 -4.99
CA PRO A 39 -6.13 -9.22 -4.44
C PRO A 39 -5.57 -10.09 -5.58
N SER A 40 -4.26 -10.30 -5.56
CA SER A 40 -3.64 -11.24 -6.49
C SER A 40 -4.22 -12.63 -6.26
N LYS A 41 -4.61 -13.30 -7.36
CA LYS A 41 -5.09 -14.69 -7.32
C LYS A 41 -3.96 -15.71 -7.10
N LYS A 42 -2.70 -15.26 -7.12
CA LYS A 42 -1.52 -16.14 -7.09
C LYS A 42 -0.64 -15.80 -5.88
N PRO A 43 -0.61 -16.66 -4.84
CA PRO A 43 0.36 -16.49 -3.77
C PRO A 43 1.78 -16.63 -4.32
N ARG A 44 2.68 -15.75 -3.89
CA ARG A 44 4.10 -15.76 -4.27
C ARG A 44 4.98 -15.88 -3.03
N THR A 45 6.12 -16.54 -3.20
CA THR A 45 7.19 -16.50 -2.20
C THR A 45 7.96 -15.19 -2.34
N LEU A 46 8.65 -14.77 -1.28
CA LEU A 46 9.48 -13.56 -1.28
C LEU A 46 10.49 -13.53 -2.44
N SER A 47 11.19 -14.64 -2.67
CA SER A 47 12.16 -14.76 -3.77
C SER A 47 11.52 -14.62 -5.15
N LYS A 48 10.35 -15.25 -5.38
CA LYS A 48 9.63 -15.10 -6.65
C LYS A 48 9.13 -13.68 -6.86
N PHE A 49 8.67 -13.03 -5.80
CA PHE A 49 8.21 -11.65 -5.84
C PHE A 49 9.36 -10.69 -6.14
N ASN A 50 10.54 -10.91 -5.52
CA ASN A 50 11.73 -10.11 -5.80
C ASN A 50 12.18 -10.23 -7.27
N ASN A 51 12.26 -11.47 -7.79
CA ASN A 51 12.64 -11.68 -9.20
C ASN A 51 11.65 -10.99 -10.16
N TYR A 52 10.35 -11.09 -9.88
CA TYR A 52 9.32 -10.42 -10.66
C TYR A 52 9.47 -8.88 -10.61
N ALA A 53 9.76 -8.31 -9.45
CA ALA A 53 10.00 -6.88 -9.29
C ALA A 53 11.25 -6.41 -10.05
N ASP A 54 12.36 -7.14 -9.95
CA ASP A 54 13.61 -6.82 -10.65
C ASP A 54 13.46 -6.92 -12.17
N GLU A 55 12.74 -7.94 -12.65
CA GLU A 55 12.43 -8.13 -14.07
C GLU A 55 11.54 -6.99 -14.59
N PHE A 56 10.46 -6.66 -13.87
CA PHE A 56 9.59 -5.53 -14.22
C PHE A 56 10.39 -4.22 -14.30
N LYS A 57 11.16 -3.90 -13.26
CA LYS A 57 11.96 -2.67 -13.19
C LYS A 57 12.99 -2.63 -14.33
N SER A 58 13.64 -3.75 -14.61
CA SER A 58 14.65 -3.78 -15.68
C SER A 58 14.05 -3.63 -17.08
N ASN A 59 12.90 -4.27 -17.32
CA ASN A 59 12.19 -4.19 -18.59
C ASN A 59 11.58 -2.80 -18.83
N HIS A 60 10.99 -2.19 -17.80
CA HIS A 60 10.37 -0.86 -17.90
C HIS A 60 11.39 0.24 -18.22
N PHE A 61 12.54 0.21 -17.56
CA PHE A 61 13.57 1.24 -17.74
C PHE A 61 14.63 0.88 -18.79
N GLY A 62 14.66 -0.36 -19.29
CA GLY A 62 15.65 -0.82 -20.28
C GLY A 62 17.08 -0.95 -19.74
N LYS A 63 17.25 -1.14 -18.43
CA LYS A 63 18.56 -1.19 -17.75
C LYS A 63 18.51 -2.09 -16.51
N PRO A 64 19.65 -2.63 -16.03
CA PRO A 64 19.64 -3.49 -14.85
C PRO A 64 19.02 -2.80 -13.62
N ALA A 65 18.14 -3.50 -12.89
CA ALA A 65 17.36 -2.93 -11.77
C ALA A 65 18.17 -2.14 -10.73
N HIS A 66 19.40 -2.58 -10.47
CA HIS A 66 20.33 -1.97 -9.51
C HIS A 66 21.04 -0.70 -10.02
N MET A 67 20.98 -0.42 -11.34
CA MET A 67 21.53 0.79 -11.96
C MET A 67 20.49 1.91 -12.10
N ILE A 68 19.26 1.67 -11.67
CA ILE A 68 18.15 2.62 -11.77
C ILE A 68 18.15 3.47 -10.50
N SER A 69 18.38 4.77 -10.65
CA SER A 69 18.40 5.71 -9.52
C SER A 69 17.00 5.92 -8.93
N THR A 70 16.96 6.44 -7.70
CA THR A 70 15.71 6.85 -7.04
C THR A 70 14.99 7.95 -7.82
N ASP A 71 15.74 8.90 -8.36
CA ASP A 71 15.19 10.08 -9.03
C ASP A 71 14.52 9.70 -10.35
N GLU A 72 15.07 8.73 -11.07
CA GLU A 72 14.45 8.20 -12.29
C GLU A 72 13.15 7.45 -11.99
N VAL A 73 13.12 6.70 -10.89
CA VAL A 73 11.90 6.00 -10.44
C VAL A 73 10.83 7.01 -10.02
N GLU A 74 11.20 8.04 -9.27
CA GLU A 74 10.28 9.07 -8.81
C GLU A 74 9.70 9.89 -9.98
N ASN A 75 10.53 10.31 -10.93
CA ASN A 75 10.05 11.05 -12.10
C ASN A 75 9.08 10.22 -12.94
N GLU A 76 9.40 8.93 -13.15
CA GLU A 76 8.53 8.03 -13.91
C GLU A 76 7.22 7.74 -13.18
N PHE A 77 7.25 7.63 -11.84
CA PHE A 77 6.04 7.49 -11.03
C PHE A 77 5.06 8.64 -11.27
N TRP A 78 5.55 9.88 -11.15
CA TRP A 78 4.71 11.06 -11.29
C TRP A 78 4.22 11.22 -12.72
N ARG A 79 5.06 10.87 -13.71
CA ARG A 79 4.65 10.84 -15.12
C ARG A 79 3.50 9.85 -15.36
N LEU A 80 3.58 8.64 -14.82
CA LEU A 80 2.54 7.61 -14.95
C LEU A 80 1.24 7.98 -14.22
N LEU A 81 1.34 8.70 -13.10
CA LEU A 81 0.16 9.18 -12.39
C LEU A 81 -0.58 10.31 -13.10
N ASP A 82 0.14 11.12 -13.87
CA ASP A 82 -0.44 12.24 -14.63
C ASP A 82 -1.05 11.78 -15.97
N GLU A 83 -0.67 10.60 -16.45
CA GLU A 83 -1.15 10.02 -17.70
C GLU A 83 -2.53 9.34 -17.52
N GLU A 84 -3.56 9.91 -18.18
CA GLU A 84 -4.96 9.43 -18.06
C GLU A 84 -5.17 7.99 -18.55
N GLU A 85 -4.36 7.53 -19.52
CA GLU A 85 -4.43 6.18 -20.11
C GLU A 85 -3.13 5.41 -19.83
N THR A 86 -2.97 4.96 -18.58
CA THR A 86 -1.84 4.11 -18.18
C THR A 86 -2.28 2.66 -17.99
N ASP A 87 -1.73 1.73 -18.79
CA ASP A 87 -1.99 0.28 -18.68
C ASP A 87 -1.06 -0.44 -17.70
N ILE A 88 -0.23 0.30 -16.96
CA ILE A 88 0.73 -0.27 -16.02
C ILE A 88 0.04 -0.70 -14.74
N VAL A 89 0.12 -2.01 -14.45
CA VAL A 89 -0.36 -2.60 -13.21
C VAL A 89 0.80 -3.20 -12.46
N VAL A 90 0.87 -2.87 -11.17
CA VAL A 90 1.89 -3.38 -10.25
C VAL A 90 1.24 -4.15 -9.09
N GLU A 91 1.98 -5.10 -8.53
CA GLU A 91 1.55 -5.88 -7.37
C GLU A 91 2.21 -5.38 -6.08
N TYR A 92 1.43 -5.20 -5.02
CA TYR A 92 1.94 -4.70 -3.75
C TYR A 92 1.70 -5.69 -2.59
N GLY A 93 2.78 -6.15 -1.96
CA GLY A 93 2.78 -7.05 -0.80
C GLY A 93 2.51 -6.32 0.53
N ALA A 94 1.37 -5.66 0.62
CA ALA A 94 0.95 -4.87 1.78
C ALA A 94 0.38 -5.71 2.93
N ASP A 95 0.35 -5.11 4.12
CA ASP A 95 -0.39 -5.59 5.29
C ASP A 95 -0.10 -7.03 5.71
N LEU A 96 1.14 -7.48 5.52
CA LEU A 96 1.60 -8.78 5.97
C LEU A 96 1.77 -8.76 7.48
N SER A 97 1.02 -9.63 8.15
CA SER A 97 1.01 -9.73 9.61
C SER A 97 2.27 -10.43 10.11
N ALA A 98 2.98 -9.79 11.05
CA ALA A 98 4.11 -10.43 11.73
C ALA A 98 3.72 -11.63 12.57
N ARG A 99 2.43 -11.77 12.89
CA ARG A 99 1.90 -12.97 13.54
C ARG A 99 1.93 -14.18 12.60
N GLU A 100 1.74 -13.96 11.30
CA GLU A 100 1.59 -15.04 10.31
C GLU A 100 2.93 -15.48 9.74
N HIS A 101 3.83 -14.55 9.40
CA HIS A 101 5.13 -14.90 8.81
C HIS A 101 6.35 -14.57 9.69
N GLY A 102 6.11 -14.15 10.94
CA GLY A 102 7.17 -13.78 11.89
C GLY A 102 7.72 -12.38 11.63
N SER A 103 8.21 -11.69 12.67
CA SER A 103 8.76 -10.33 12.56
C SER A 103 10.09 -10.30 11.80
N GLY A 104 10.33 -9.22 11.03
CA GLY A 104 11.64 -8.94 10.45
C GLY A 104 12.70 -8.57 11.50
N PHE A 105 12.27 -8.16 12.70
CA PHE A 105 13.16 -7.96 13.84
C PHE A 105 13.30 -9.24 14.65
N PRO A 106 14.48 -9.51 15.25
CA PRO A 106 14.69 -10.69 16.07
C PRO A 106 13.76 -10.68 17.28
N THR A 107 13.22 -11.86 17.61
CA THR A 107 12.36 -12.09 18.77
C THR A 107 12.98 -13.13 19.70
N GLN A 108 12.54 -13.16 20.96
CA GLN A 108 13.00 -14.13 21.97
C GLN A 108 12.74 -15.60 21.59
N TYR A 109 11.77 -15.85 20.71
CA TYR A 109 11.40 -17.19 20.24
C TYR A 109 12.13 -17.59 18.94
N GLY A 110 12.85 -16.65 18.31
CA GLY A 110 13.59 -16.88 17.07
C GLY A 110 14.96 -17.54 17.30
N LYS A 111 15.46 -18.25 16.29
CA LYS A 111 16.84 -18.77 16.27
C LYS A 111 17.82 -17.64 15.94
N VAL A 112 18.17 -16.83 16.93
CA VAL A 112 19.05 -15.67 16.76
C VAL A 112 20.42 -15.95 17.41
N THR A 113 21.49 -15.82 16.64
CA THR A 113 22.88 -16.06 17.07
C THR A 113 23.72 -14.77 17.03
N GLY A 114 24.82 -14.76 17.79
CA GLY A 114 25.79 -13.65 17.80
C GLY A 114 25.19 -12.29 18.17
N VAL A 115 25.59 -11.26 17.41
CA VAL A 115 25.19 -9.86 17.60
C VAL A 115 23.67 -9.67 17.51
N GLY A 116 22.97 -10.56 16.81
CA GLY A 116 21.50 -10.53 16.70
C GLY A 116 20.77 -10.49 18.05
N LYS A 117 21.36 -11.09 19.10
CA LYS A 117 20.73 -11.17 20.43
C LYS A 117 20.57 -9.80 21.10
N SER A 118 21.48 -8.86 20.88
CA SER A 118 21.37 -7.52 21.48
C SER A 118 20.16 -6.75 20.94
N TYR A 119 19.79 -6.99 19.68
CA TYR A 119 18.64 -6.36 19.04
C TYR A 119 17.29 -6.89 19.54
N ILE A 120 17.23 -8.03 20.23
CA ILE A 120 15.97 -8.57 20.80
C ILE A 120 15.40 -7.59 21.83
N HIS A 121 16.24 -7.01 22.69
CA HIS A 121 15.83 -6.08 23.75
C HIS A 121 16.06 -4.61 23.38
N SER A 122 16.45 -4.33 22.13
CA SER A 122 16.63 -2.95 21.68
C SER A 122 15.31 -2.18 21.78
N PRO A 123 15.33 -0.94 22.28
CA PRO A 123 14.14 -0.08 22.28
C PRO A 123 13.69 0.28 20.85
N TRP A 124 14.57 0.15 19.85
CA TRP A 124 14.28 0.38 18.43
C TRP A 124 13.75 -0.86 17.70
N ASN A 125 13.68 -2.01 18.37
CA ASN A 125 13.01 -3.18 17.83
C ASN A 125 11.50 -2.93 17.85
N LEU A 126 10.85 -2.90 16.68
CA LEU A 126 9.44 -2.54 16.56
C LEU A 126 8.50 -3.45 17.36
N ASN A 127 8.91 -4.70 17.65
CA ASN A 127 8.15 -5.59 18.54
C ASN A 127 8.06 -5.06 19.98
N ASN A 128 8.97 -4.15 20.38
CA ASN A 128 9.07 -3.59 21.73
C ASN A 128 8.52 -2.17 21.84
N VAL A 129 8.46 -1.40 20.73
CA VAL A 129 8.15 0.04 20.73
C VAL A 129 6.79 0.33 21.38
N ALA A 130 5.74 -0.40 21.00
CA ALA A 130 4.40 -0.23 21.55
C ALA A 130 4.33 -0.52 23.06
N LEU A 131 5.21 -1.36 23.59
CA LEU A 131 5.28 -1.77 25.00
C LEU A 131 6.31 -0.99 25.81
N SER A 132 7.03 -0.05 25.18
CA SER A 132 8.05 0.76 25.84
C SER A 132 7.44 1.62 26.95
N ARG A 133 8.25 1.99 27.96
CA ARG A 133 7.76 2.71 29.15
C ARG A 133 7.12 4.07 28.81
N GLY A 134 7.56 4.73 27.74
CA GLY A 134 7.01 6.00 27.26
C GLY A 134 5.83 5.86 26.30
N SER A 135 5.44 4.64 25.93
CA SER A 135 4.35 4.40 24.98
C SER A 135 3.00 4.40 25.71
N ALA A 136 2.08 5.27 25.26
CA ALA A 136 0.69 5.24 25.69
C ALA A 136 0.01 3.91 25.34
N LEU A 137 0.48 3.23 24.27
CA LEU A 137 -0.09 1.96 23.80
C LEU A 137 0.15 0.80 24.79
N ARG A 138 1.07 0.95 25.74
CA ARG A 138 1.35 -0.07 26.76
C ARG A 138 0.15 -0.35 27.67
N PHE A 139 -0.76 0.61 27.83
CA PHE A 139 -1.97 0.48 28.66
C PHE A 139 -3.17 -0.10 27.91
N MET A 140 -3.05 -0.27 26.59
CA MET A 140 -4.09 -0.85 25.74
C MET A 140 -4.00 -2.39 25.75
N PRO A 141 -5.10 -3.11 25.48
CA PRO A 141 -5.09 -4.57 25.30
C PRO A 141 -4.07 -5.00 24.26
N LYS A 142 -3.22 -5.98 24.58
CA LYS A 142 -2.04 -6.35 23.78
C LYS A 142 -2.34 -6.93 22.39
N ASP A 143 -3.59 -7.30 22.12
CA ASP A 143 -4.01 -7.99 20.89
C ASP A 143 -4.60 -7.06 19.82
N ILE A 144 -4.38 -5.74 19.92
CA ILE A 144 -4.82 -4.81 18.88
C ILE A 144 -3.86 -4.88 17.70
N SER A 145 -4.26 -5.69 16.72
CA SER A 145 -3.62 -5.77 15.40
C SER A 145 -3.63 -4.39 14.74
N GLY A 146 -2.47 -3.93 14.29
CA GLY A 146 -2.29 -2.67 13.54
C GLY A 146 -1.78 -1.55 14.41
N MET A 147 -1.82 -1.71 15.73
CA MET A 147 -1.38 -0.72 16.70
C MET A 147 -0.28 -1.26 17.63
N ILE A 148 -0.40 -2.51 18.08
CA ILE A 148 0.55 -3.11 19.03
C ILE A 148 1.34 -4.25 18.39
N VAL A 149 0.71 -5.03 17.52
CA VAL A 149 1.40 -6.03 16.69
C VAL A 149 1.96 -5.33 15.45
N SER A 150 3.27 -5.41 15.26
CA SER A 150 3.93 -4.81 14.09
C SER A 150 3.43 -5.47 12.81
N PHE A 151 3.08 -4.64 11.84
CA PHE A 151 2.97 -5.04 10.45
C PHE A 151 4.31 -4.84 9.80
N TYR A 152 4.63 -5.67 8.82
CA TYR A 152 5.67 -5.33 7.87
C TYR A 152 5.10 -5.35 6.47
N ARG A 153 5.79 -4.60 5.63
CA ARG A 153 5.53 -4.50 4.21
C ARG A 153 6.67 -5.23 3.53
N VAL A 154 6.34 -6.22 2.71
CA VAL A 154 7.33 -6.83 1.84
C VAL A 154 7.36 -5.97 0.58
N PHE A 155 8.39 -5.12 0.50
CA PHE A 155 8.63 -4.25 -0.64
C PHE A 155 9.36 -5.04 -1.73
N GLY A 156 8.59 -5.61 -2.63
CA GLY A 156 8.99 -5.83 -4.01
C GLY A 156 8.06 -4.92 -4.81
N ILE A 157 8.65 -4.21 -5.77
CA ILE A 157 8.09 -3.01 -6.40
C ILE A 157 8.38 -1.76 -5.55
N HIS A 158 9.52 -1.13 -5.88
CA HIS A 158 9.54 0.32 -5.99
C HIS A 158 8.26 0.75 -6.71
N LEU A 159 7.46 1.58 -6.03
CA LEU A 159 6.16 2.17 -6.40
C LEU A 159 4.98 1.64 -5.57
N ALA A 160 5.07 1.92 -4.28
CA ALA A 160 3.96 2.38 -3.45
C ALA A 160 4.56 3.18 -2.28
N PHE A 161 4.47 4.51 -2.37
CA PHE A 161 4.50 5.37 -1.18
C PHE A 161 3.23 5.11 -0.36
#